data_AF-A0A9E1UX59-F1
#
_entry.id   AF-A0A9E1UX59-F1
#
_cell.length_a   1.000
_cell.length_b   1.000
_cell.length_c   1.000
_cell.angle_alpha   90.00
_cell.angle_beta   90.00
_cell.angle_gamma   90.00
#
_symmetry.space_group_name_H-M   'P 1'
#
loop_
_entity.id
_entity.type
_entity.pdbx_description
1 polymer ?
#
loop_
_entity_poly.entity_id
_entity_poly.type
_entity_poly.pdbx_seq_one_letter_code
_entity_poly.pdbx_strand_id
1 'polypeptide(L)'
;MSHPHPLEHLSVGPRTCGALLAIALGLAARGAPADIPMSQEGQRNLLEHLDFVRMTKRYPSDVFENINFGDQRARSITFIEGPLAVDGELLVDIPKDIARHWGRGRELRMVGEGAKTILVFLLRPDGSRSKFKNWWYDAKAPARFWNMRSAQPRPGTEEGYQLVLVGKGQIDRIQAHSVHGISLTFDPLPYSRLGVGLPTIHTTLTVDLTSWRTIEGIGEFDHTKYYRLYAAPTASTKGEAAMAQAYIMGKNFYPGRQQMKLDSLGRWRKPAIWEDAKRPGWPDRAWVQQYIQANADPAYRERFLNLFPPDFQYAMCFDNWPSFMHARNVPA
;
A
#
# COMPACT_ATOMS: atom_id res chain seq x y z
N MET A 1 55.05 -53.16 -31.45
CA MET A 1 55.20 -51.75 -31.85
C MET A 1 54.00 -50.99 -31.27
N SER A 2 53.84 -50.72 -29.97
CA SER A 2 54.75 -50.28 -28.90
C SER A 2 55.55 -49.04 -29.27
N HIS A 3 55.03 -47.86 -28.93
CA HIS A 3 55.67 -46.81 -28.12
C HIS A 3 54.76 -45.55 -27.98
N PRO A 4 55.01 -44.66 -27.00
CA PRO A 4 54.01 -44.27 -26.00
C PRO A 4 53.68 -42.76 -25.97
N HIS A 5 52.82 -42.39 -25.02
CA HIS A 5 52.65 -41.02 -24.51
C HIS A 5 53.98 -40.35 -24.10
N PRO A 6 53.98 -39.01 -24.04
CA PRO A 6 54.27 -38.38 -22.76
C PRO A 6 53.19 -37.39 -22.31
N LEU A 7 53.02 -37.37 -20.99
CA LEU A 7 52.37 -36.33 -20.18
C LEU A 7 53.33 -35.15 -19.98
N GLU A 8 52.82 -34.10 -19.31
CA GLU A 8 53.44 -32.86 -18.83
C GLU A 8 53.23 -31.66 -19.78
N HIS A 9 52.62 -30.53 -19.40
CA HIS A 9 52.59 -29.86 -18.11
C HIS A 9 51.22 -29.26 -17.74
N LEU A 10 50.89 -29.39 -16.45
CA LEU A 10 50.02 -28.50 -15.71
C LEU A 10 50.61 -27.08 -15.68
N SER A 11 49.80 -26.07 -16.00
CA SER A 11 49.90 -24.76 -15.35
C SER A 11 48.53 -24.37 -14.82
N VAL A 12 48.38 -24.42 -13.50
CA VAL A 12 47.28 -23.84 -12.75
C VAL A 12 47.59 -22.35 -12.57
N GLY A 13 46.67 -21.49 -12.97
CA GLY A 13 46.73 -20.05 -12.71
C GLY A 13 45.34 -19.43 -12.85
N PRO A 14 44.87 -18.65 -11.87
CA PRO A 14 43.45 -18.40 -11.65
C PRO A 14 42.93 -17.35 -12.63
N ARG A 15 41.87 -17.65 -13.37
CA ARG A 15 40.99 -16.61 -13.91
C ARG A 15 39.76 -16.51 -13.02
N THR A 16 39.96 -15.78 -11.93
CA THR A 16 38.90 -15.01 -11.29
C THR A 16 38.18 -14.17 -12.33
N CYS A 17 37.07 -14.67 -12.88
CA CYS A 17 36.01 -13.81 -13.39
C CYS A 17 34.93 -13.72 -12.32
N GLY A 18 35.28 -12.98 -11.27
CA GLY A 18 34.28 -12.30 -10.46
C GLY A 18 33.70 -11.17 -11.31
N ALA A 19 32.49 -11.38 -11.79
CA ALA A 19 31.53 -10.32 -12.02
C ALA A 19 30.23 -10.89 -11.42
N LEU A 20 29.99 -10.80 -10.12
CA LEU A 20 29.42 -9.57 -9.54
C LEU A 20 28.51 -8.88 -10.57
N LEU A 21 27.43 -9.60 -10.94
CA LEU A 21 26.18 -8.95 -11.35
C LEU A 21 25.61 -8.28 -10.10
N ALA A 22 26.33 -7.26 -9.65
CA ALA A 22 25.88 -6.35 -8.64
C ALA A 22 24.61 -5.71 -9.18
N ILE A 23 23.58 -5.82 -8.36
CA ILE A 23 22.43 -4.94 -8.31
C ILE A 23 22.95 -3.50 -8.40
N ALA A 24 23.03 -2.97 -9.61
CA ALA A 24 23.37 -1.58 -9.93
C ALA A 24 22.16 -0.91 -10.59
N LEU A 25 20.97 -1.17 -10.04
CA LEU A 25 19.78 -0.34 -10.21
C LEU A 25 19.64 0.69 -9.07
N GLY A 26 20.71 0.91 -8.32
CA GLY A 26 20.84 1.97 -7.33
C GLY A 26 21.80 3.05 -7.82
N LEU A 27 21.33 4.30 -7.78
CA LEU A 27 22.10 5.55 -7.90
C LEU A 27 22.50 6.02 -9.32
N ALA A 28 21.50 6.34 -10.15
CA ALA A 28 21.47 7.52 -11.02
C ALA A 28 19.99 7.70 -11.43
N ALA A 29 19.30 8.83 -11.24
CA ALA A 29 19.73 10.21 -11.24
C ALA A 29 18.90 11.03 -10.25
N ARG A 30 19.58 11.82 -9.41
CA ARG A 30 19.00 13.04 -8.84
C ARG A 30 19.09 14.13 -9.91
N GLY A 31 18.12 14.12 -10.80
CA GLY A 31 17.86 15.15 -11.80
C GLY A 31 16.42 14.94 -12.25
N ALA A 32 15.61 15.99 -12.24
CA ALA A 32 14.22 15.89 -12.70
C ALA A 32 14.21 15.23 -14.09
N PRO A 33 13.38 14.19 -14.31
CA PRO A 33 13.33 13.48 -15.58
C PRO A 33 12.55 14.33 -16.59
N ALA A 34 13.17 15.41 -17.08
CA ALA A 34 12.52 16.31 -18.02
C ALA A 34 12.36 15.68 -19.41
N ASP A 35 13.17 14.66 -19.74
CA ASP A 35 13.33 14.17 -21.11
C ASP A 35 13.04 12.66 -21.28
N ILE A 36 12.24 12.05 -20.41
CA ILE A 36 11.78 10.67 -20.63
C ILE A 36 10.50 10.72 -21.48
N PRO A 37 10.51 10.28 -22.75
CA PRO A 37 9.30 10.05 -23.52
C PRO A 37 8.27 9.23 -22.74
N MET A 38 7.13 9.87 -22.45
CA MET A 38 5.99 9.26 -21.79
C MET A 38 4.85 9.02 -22.78
N SER A 39 4.00 8.03 -22.47
CA SER A 39 2.71 7.87 -23.13
C SER A 39 1.82 9.11 -22.93
N GLN A 40 0.75 9.24 -23.75
CA GLN A 40 -0.26 10.30 -23.57
C GLN A 40 -0.88 10.27 -22.17
N GLU A 41 -1.09 9.07 -21.62
CA GLU A 41 -1.55 8.90 -20.25
C GLU A 41 -0.53 9.45 -19.23
N GLY A 42 0.76 9.19 -19.42
CA GLY A 42 1.81 9.75 -18.57
C GLY A 42 1.85 11.27 -18.59
N GLN A 43 1.72 11.87 -19.77
CA GLN A 43 1.66 13.33 -19.92
C GLN A 43 0.46 13.94 -19.18
N ARG A 44 -0.72 13.31 -19.30
CA ARG A 44 -1.92 13.73 -18.55
C ARG A 44 -1.70 13.64 -17.04
N ASN A 45 -1.16 12.52 -16.55
CA ASN A 45 -0.88 12.32 -15.12
C ASN A 45 0.19 13.31 -14.61
N LEU A 46 1.21 13.63 -15.41
CA LEU A 46 2.21 14.65 -15.08
C LEU A 46 1.54 16.02 -14.91
N LEU A 47 0.68 16.43 -15.84
CA LEU A 47 -0.01 17.73 -15.75
C LEU A 47 -0.90 17.82 -14.50
N GLU A 48 -1.64 16.75 -14.19
CA GLU A 48 -2.44 16.67 -12.97
C GLU A 48 -1.57 16.73 -11.71
N HIS A 49 -0.42 16.04 -11.72
CA HIS A 49 0.54 16.07 -10.62
C HIS A 49 1.17 17.45 -10.42
N LEU A 50 1.57 18.12 -11.51
CA LEU A 50 2.09 19.49 -11.44
C LEU A 50 1.03 20.46 -10.93
N ASP A 51 -0.25 20.24 -11.26
CA ASP A 51 -1.35 21.01 -10.70
C ASP A 51 -1.49 20.81 -9.19
N PHE A 52 -1.40 19.57 -8.71
CA PHE A 52 -1.34 19.26 -7.28
C PHE A 52 -0.16 19.96 -6.60
N VAL A 53 1.04 19.92 -7.18
CA VAL A 53 2.24 20.59 -6.63
C VAL A 53 2.08 22.11 -6.59
N ARG A 54 1.40 22.71 -7.57
CA ARG A 54 1.06 24.15 -7.52
C ARG A 54 0.07 24.45 -6.42
N MET A 55 -0.92 23.58 -6.20
CA MET A 55 -1.87 23.71 -5.10
C MET A 55 -1.17 23.67 -3.73
N THR A 56 -0.22 22.75 -3.50
CA THR A 56 0.52 22.68 -2.22
C THR A 56 1.35 23.93 -1.91
N LYS A 57 1.67 24.76 -2.91
CA LYS A 57 2.35 26.04 -2.73
C LYS A 57 1.40 27.20 -2.42
N ARG A 58 0.12 27.07 -2.77
CA ARG A 58 -0.92 28.09 -2.54
C ARG A 58 -1.58 27.97 -1.17
N TYR A 59 -1.59 26.76 -0.61
CA TYR A 59 -2.17 26.48 0.69
C TYR A 59 -1.09 26.11 1.72
N PRO A 60 -1.23 26.53 2.99
CA PRO A 60 -0.36 26.08 4.07
C PRO A 60 -0.28 24.54 4.11
N SER A 61 0.91 24.00 3.88
CA SER A 61 1.12 22.56 3.71
C SER A 61 2.24 22.06 4.63
N ASP A 62 2.01 20.93 5.31
CA ASP A 62 3.06 20.20 6.03
C ASP A 62 3.78 19.31 5.03
N VAL A 63 5.05 19.63 4.74
CA VAL A 63 5.89 18.88 3.80
C VAL A 63 7.05 18.27 4.57
N PHE A 64 7.29 16.98 4.36
CA PHE A 64 8.40 16.26 4.98
C PHE A 64 9.19 15.49 3.93
N GLU A 65 10.46 15.25 4.21
CA GLU A 65 11.29 14.34 3.42
C GLU A 65 11.02 12.89 3.85
N ASN A 66 10.66 12.04 2.90
CA ASN A 66 10.44 10.63 3.18
C ASN A 66 11.79 9.92 3.38
N ILE A 67 11.98 9.31 4.54
CA ILE A 67 13.24 8.62 4.89
C ILE A 67 13.58 7.43 3.98
N ASN A 68 12.58 6.78 3.36
CA ASN A 68 12.81 5.59 2.53
C ASN A 68 13.17 5.93 1.09
N PHE A 69 12.65 7.04 0.57
CA PHE A 69 12.79 7.41 -0.84
C PHE A 69 13.57 8.72 -1.06
N GLY A 70 13.80 9.50 -0.01
CA GLY A 70 14.44 10.83 -0.08
C GLY A 70 13.62 11.87 -0.85
N ASP A 71 12.34 11.61 -1.12
CA ASP A 71 11.45 12.52 -1.82
C ASP A 71 10.66 13.42 -0.86
N GLN A 72 10.36 14.65 -1.27
CA GLN A 72 9.47 15.52 -0.52
C GLN A 72 8.02 15.09 -0.69
N ARG A 73 7.27 15.05 0.42
CA ARG A 73 5.87 14.66 0.43
C ARG A 73 5.02 15.63 1.23
N ALA A 74 3.88 16.03 0.67
CA ALA A 74 2.86 16.79 1.40
C ALA A 74 2.05 15.84 2.29
N ARG A 75 2.16 15.97 3.61
CA ARG A 75 1.38 15.24 4.61
C ARG A 75 0.00 15.83 4.79
N SER A 76 -0.09 17.15 4.89
CA SER A 76 -1.36 17.86 5.04
C SER A 76 -1.39 19.12 4.21
N ILE A 77 -2.57 19.48 3.74
CA ILE A 77 -2.86 20.73 3.03
C ILE A 77 -4.03 21.37 3.76
N THR A 78 -3.77 22.50 4.42
CA THR A 78 -4.78 23.28 5.13
C THR A 78 -5.50 24.17 4.13
N PHE A 79 -6.80 23.97 3.97
CA PHE A 79 -7.61 24.75 3.02
C PHE A 79 -8.62 25.67 3.68
N ILE A 80 -8.74 25.58 5.01
CA ILE A 80 -9.52 26.50 5.85
C ILE A 80 -8.70 26.78 7.09
N GLU A 81 -8.52 28.06 7.41
CA GLU A 81 -7.83 28.56 8.60
C GLU A 81 -8.71 29.55 9.35
N GLY A 82 -8.53 29.60 10.66
CA GLY A 82 -9.19 30.55 11.54
C GLY A 82 -10.28 29.89 12.37
N PRO A 83 -10.67 30.53 13.49
CA PRO A 83 -11.68 29.99 14.38
C PRO A 83 -13.05 30.03 13.70
N LEU A 84 -13.55 28.86 13.33
CA LEU A 84 -14.91 28.65 12.87
C LEU A 84 -15.76 28.17 14.05
N ALA A 85 -16.63 29.05 14.55
CA ALA A 85 -17.64 28.68 15.54
C ALA A 85 -18.72 27.82 14.86
N VAL A 86 -18.90 26.61 15.37
CA VAL A 86 -20.00 25.72 14.98
C VAL A 86 -20.99 25.71 16.14
N ASP A 87 -22.21 26.19 15.91
CA ASP A 87 -23.35 26.04 16.82
C ASP A 87 -24.57 25.64 15.99
N GLY A 88 -24.90 24.35 16.01
CA GLY A 88 -25.92 23.78 15.12
C GLY A 88 -25.30 23.29 13.82
N GLU A 89 -25.48 24.01 12.71
CA GLU A 89 -25.00 23.66 11.38
C GLU A 89 -24.19 24.81 10.77
N LEU A 90 -22.98 24.51 10.28
CA LEU A 90 -22.12 25.45 9.54
C LEU A 90 -21.78 24.87 8.16
N LEU A 91 -21.93 25.68 7.13
CA LEU A 91 -21.48 25.37 5.77
C LEU A 91 -20.10 26.00 5.53
N VAL A 92 -19.18 25.21 5.00
CA VAL A 92 -17.82 25.65 4.67
C VAL A 92 -17.53 25.27 3.22
N ASP A 93 -17.23 26.25 2.38
CA ASP A 93 -16.90 25.99 0.98
C ASP A 93 -15.61 25.19 0.85
N ILE A 94 -15.62 24.21 -0.05
CA ILE A 94 -14.41 23.49 -0.44
C ILE A 94 -13.87 24.18 -1.69
N PRO A 95 -12.65 24.74 -1.64
CA PRO A 95 -12.05 25.35 -2.82
C PRO A 95 -11.97 24.36 -4.00
N LYS A 96 -12.16 24.87 -5.21
CA LYS A 96 -12.23 24.06 -6.44
C LYS A 96 -11.01 23.15 -6.63
N ASP A 97 -9.82 23.69 -6.37
CA ASP A 97 -8.58 22.93 -6.49
C ASP A 97 -8.45 21.83 -5.43
N ILE A 98 -8.93 22.07 -4.21
CA ILE A 98 -9.01 21.04 -3.17
C ILE A 98 -10.01 19.96 -3.55
N ALA A 99 -11.17 20.33 -4.12
CA ALA A 99 -12.15 19.37 -4.61
C ALA A 99 -11.60 18.51 -5.78
N ARG A 100 -10.85 19.12 -6.71
CA ARG A 100 -10.16 18.41 -7.81
C ARG A 100 -9.19 17.35 -7.28
N HIS A 101 -8.41 17.70 -6.26
CA HIS A 101 -7.39 16.81 -5.68
C HIS A 101 -7.89 16.01 -4.48
N TRP A 102 -9.20 16.00 -4.21
CA TRP A 102 -9.81 15.40 -3.02
C TRP A 102 -9.45 13.92 -2.85
N GLY A 103 -9.44 13.17 -3.95
CA GLY A 103 -9.12 11.74 -3.97
C GLY A 103 -7.67 11.41 -3.59
N ARG A 104 -6.76 12.39 -3.63
CA ARG A 104 -5.36 12.20 -3.19
C ARG A 104 -5.25 12.19 -1.66
N GLY A 105 -6.15 12.87 -0.97
CA GLY A 105 -6.27 12.81 0.49
C GLY A 105 -6.85 11.47 0.95
N ARG A 106 -6.31 10.92 2.03
CA ARG A 106 -6.88 9.74 2.70
C ARG A 106 -7.89 10.16 3.77
N GLU A 107 -7.60 11.26 4.45
CA GLU A 107 -8.27 11.67 5.67
C GLU A 107 -8.60 13.16 5.64
N LEU A 108 -9.80 13.52 6.07
CA LEU A 108 -10.15 14.89 6.39
C LEU A 108 -9.79 15.08 7.86
N ARG A 109 -8.93 16.04 8.17
CA ARG A 109 -8.52 16.35 9.55
C ARG A 109 -9.09 17.70 9.95
N MET A 110 -9.83 17.74 11.05
CA MET A 110 -10.23 19.00 11.69
C MET A 110 -9.51 19.13 13.01
N VAL A 111 -8.95 20.32 13.25
CA VAL A 111 -8.28 20.66 14.50
C VAL A 111 -9.08 21.77 15.16
N GLY A 112 -9.38 21.62 16.45
CA GLY A 112 -10.08 22.62 17.23
C GLY A 112 -10.86 22.02 18.41
N GLU A 113 -11.33 22.88 19.30
CA GLU A 113 -12.14 22.49 20.44
C GLU A 113 -13.52 21.97 20.00
N GLY A 114 -13.97 20.85 20.57
CA GLY A 114 -15.25 20.24 20.15
C GLY A 114 -15.22 19.52 18.80
N ALA A 115 -14.08 19.46 18.08
CA ALA A 115 -13.95 18.67 16.84
C ALA A 115 -14.34 17.19 17.03
N LYS A 116 -14.25 16.67 18.26
CA LYS A 116 -14.64 15.30 18.64
C LYS A 116 -16.14 15.02 18.52
N THR A 117 -16.98 16.04 18.63
CA THR A 117 -18.45 15.90 18.65
C THR A 117 -19.09 16.34 17.35
N ILE A 118 -18.37 17.12 16.52
CA ILE A 118 -18.84 17.56 15.21
C ILE A 118 -19.02 16.37 14.26
N LEU A 119 -20.18 16.32 13.60
CA LEU A 119 -20.45 15.45 12.46
C LEU A 119 -20.13 16.20 11.16
N VAL A 120 -19.65 15.46 10.16
CA VAL A 120 -19.21 16.05 8.90
C VAL A 120 -19.92 15.37 7.74
N PHE A 121 -20.44 16.18 6.82
CA PHE A 121 -21.02 15.73 5.56
C PHE A 121 -20.38 16.48 4.39
N LEU A 122 -20.27 15.81 3.25
CA LEU A 122 -20.00 16.45 1.97
C LEU A 122 -21.36 16.82 1.36
N LEU A 123 -21.60 18.10 1.17
CA LEU A 123 -22.71 18.61 0.37
C LEU A 123 -22.22 18.80 -1.07
N ARG A 124 -22.94 18.20 -2.00
CA ARG A 124 -22.65 18.29 -3.44
C ARG A 124 -23.46 19.42 -4.07
N PRO A 125 -23.08 19.88 -5.28
CA PRO A 125 -23.82 20.92 -6.01
C PRO A 125 -25.29 20.59 -6.29
N ASP A 126 -25.64 19.29 -6.35
CA ASP A 126 -27.02 18.83 -6.55
C ASP A 126 -27.83 18.76 -5.24
N GLY A 127 -27.29 19.28 -4.13
CA GLY A 127 -27.91 19.25 -2.82
C GLY A 127 -27.77 17.92 -2.07
N SER A 128 -27.24 16.87 -2.71
CA SER A 128 -27.07 15.57 -2.04
C SER A 128 -25.98 15.62 -0.95
N ARG A 129 -26.27 15.00 0.21
CA ARG A 129 -25.33 14.91 1.34
C ARG A 129 -24.75 13.50 1.46
N SER A 130 -23.44 13.40 1.65
CA SER A 130 -22.78 12.15 2.05
C SER A 130 -22.08 12.31 3.39
N LYS A 131 -22.47 11.49 4.36
CA LYS A 131 -21.84 11.47 5.67
C LYS A 131 -20.43 10.89 5.58
N PHE A 132 -19.46 11.60 6.15
CA PHE A 132 -18.13 11.03 6.33
C PHE A 132 -18.15 9.95 7.42
N LYS A 133 -17.54 8.80 7.15
CA LYS A 133 -17.31 7.76 8.15
C LYS A 133 -16.19 8.20 9.09
N ASN A 134 -16.47 8.13 10.39
CA ASN A 134 -15.47 8.35 11.43
C ASN A 134 -14.33 7.34 11.24
N TRP A 135 -13.08 7.81 11.31
CA TRP A 135 -11.92 6.92 11.20
C TRP A 135 -11.28 6.72 12.57
N TRP A 136 -10.67 7.77 13.11
CA TRP A 136 -10.00 7.71 14.41
C TRP A 136 -9.85 9.11 15.00
N TYR A 137 -9.48 9.15 16.28
CA TYR A 137 -9.27 10.37 17.05
C TYR A 137 -7.84 10.34 17.63
N ASP A 138 -7.12 11.46 17.51
CA ASP A 138 -5.81 11.58 18.13
C ASP A 138 -5.98 12.01 19.60
N ALA A 139 -5.76 11.10 20.54
CA ALA A 139 -5.90 11.41 21.96
C ALA A 139 -4.97 12.54 22.45
N LYS A 140 -3.88 12.80 21.72
CA LYS A 140 -2.84 13.78 22.10
C LYS A 140 -3.05 15.15 21.46
N ALA A 141 -3.97 15.27 20.50
CA ALA A 141 -4.30 16.53 19.85
C ALA A 141 -5.82 16.76 19.86
N PRO A 142 -6.31 18.01 19.86
CA PRO A 142 -7.72 18.30 19.64
C PRO A 142 -8.06 18.11 18.15
N ALA A 143 -7.73 16.95 17.57
CA ALA A 143 -7.86 16.66 16.16
C ALA A 143 -8.68 15.40 15.91
N ARG A 144 -9.62 15.46 14.97
CA ARG A 144 -10.42 14.31 14.54
C ARG A 144 -10.21 14.05 13.05
N PHE A 145 -10.26 12.76 12.70
CA PHE A 145 -10.02 12.27 11.35
C PHE A 145 -11.24 11.54 10.80
N TRP A 146 -11.58 11.86 9.56
CA TRP A 146 -12.65 11.22 8.80
C TRP A 146 -12.13 10.61 7.51
N ASN A 147 -12.73 9.51 7.08
CA ASN A 147 -12.34 8.84 5.85
C ASN A 147 -12.86 9.58 4.62
N MET A 148 -11.96 10.23 3.86
CA MET A 148 -12.36 10.95 2.64
C MET A 148 -12.97 10.02 1.59
N ARG A 149 -12.58 8.74 1.53
CA ARG A 149 -13.18 7.77 0.58
C ARG A 149 -14.67 7.51 0.82
N SER A 150 -15.17 7.80 2.02
CA SER A 150 -16.60 7.63 2.32
C SER A 150 -17.49 8.74 1.75
N ALA A 151 -16.91 9.86 1.34
CA ALA A 151 -17.61 10.97 0.72
C ALA A 151 -16.69 11.65 -0.32
N GLN A 152 -16.90 11.29 -1.58
CA GLN A 152 -16.12 11.77 -2.71
C GLN A 152 -16.93 12.78 -3.54
N PRO A 153 -16.26 13.82 -4.07
CA PRO A 153 -16.72 14.57 -5.23
C PRO A 153 -17.03 13.63 -6.40
N ARG A 154 -17.99 14.02 -7.24
CA ARG A 154 -18.29 13.28 -8.48
C ARG A 154 -17.21 13.57 -9.53
N PRO A 155 -16.79 12.55 -10.30
CA PRO A 155 -15.91 12.76 -11.44
C PRO A 155 -16.45 13.86 -12.37
N GLY A 156 -15.56 14.72 -12.86
CA GLY A 156 -15.91 15.79 -13.80
C GLY A 156 -16.60 17.01 -13.18
N THR A 157 -16.70 17.09 -11.85
CA THR A 157 -17.23 18.27 -11.14
C THR A 157 -16.26 18.70 -10.05
N GLU A 158 -15.95 19.99 -10.00
CA GLU A 158 -14.93 20.54 -9.09
C GLU A 158 -15.45 21.73 -8.27
N GLU A 159 -16.62 22.27 -8.59
CA GLU A 159 -17.15 23.49 -8.00
C GLU A 159 -18.42 23.21 -7.18
N GLY A 160 -18.76 24.10 -6.25
CA GLY A 160 -20.01 24.05 -5.48
C GLY A 160 -20.05 22.96 -4.40
N TYR A 161 -18.89 22.42 -4.02
CA TYR A 161 -18.79 21.47 -2.90
C TYR A 161 -18.65 22.23 -1.58
N GLN A 162 -19.36 21.75 -0.56
CA GLN A 162 -19.29 22.31 0.78
C GLN A 162 -19.14 21.18 1.82
N LEU A 163 -18.48 21.48 2.93
CA LEU A 163 -18.58 20.70 4.15
C LEU A 163 -19.76 21.21 4.97
N VAL A 164 -20.60 20.29 5.44
CA VAL A 164 -21.61 20.57 6.46
C VAL A 164 -21.06 20.08 7.78
N LEU A 165 -20.81 21.00 8.70
CA LEU A 165 -20.35 20.73 10.06
C LEU A 165 -21.55 20.84 11.00
N VAL A 166 -21.91 19.75 11.68
CA VAL A 166 -23.07 19.72 12.59
C VAL A 166 -22.62 19.40 14.00
N GLY A 167 -22.88 20.29 14.96
CA GLY A 167 -22.52 20.11 16.36
C GLY A 167 -22.29 21.42 17.10
N LYS A 168 -21.44 21.35 18.13
CA LYS A 168 -20.97 22.51 18.89
C LYS A 168 -19.45 22.45 19.08
N GLY A 169 -18.76 23.54 18.78
CA GLY A 169 -17.30 23.63 18.94
C GLY A 169 -16.69 24.79 18.15
N GLN A 170 -15.37 24.89 18.21
CA GLN A 170 -14.57 25.86 17.47
C GLN A 170 -13.51 25.11 16.67
N ILE A 171 -13.56 25.24 15.35
CA ILE A 171 -12.58 24.61 14.45
C ILE A 171 -11.53 25.64 14.07
N ASP A 172 -10.25 25.38 14.32
CA ASP A 172 -9.16 26.30 13.98
C ASP A 172 -8.65 26.10 12.56
N ARG A 173 -8.75 24.86 12.05
CA ARG A 173 -8.35 24.51 10.68
C ARG A 173 -8.95 23.21 10.20
N ILE A 174 -9.12 23.13 8.88
CA ILE A 174 -9.52 21.92 8.15
C ILE A 174 -8.45 21.58 7.12
N GLN A 175 -8.04 20.31 7.09
CA GLN A 175 -6.94 19.83 6.27
C GLN A 175 -7.31 18.58 5.49
N ALA A 176 -6.86 18.49 4.24
CA ALA A 176 -6.73 17.22 3.55
C ALA A 176 -5.42 16.57 4.01
N HIS A 177 -5.49 15.34 4.54
CA HIS A 177 -4.38 14.65 5.19
C HIS A 177 -4.09 13.29 4.55
N SER A 178 -2.80 12.96 4.46
CA SER A 178 -2.28 11.66 4.06
C SER A 178 -1.17 11.24 5.03
N VAL A 179 -1.41 10.16 5.78
CA VAL A 179 -0.46 9.62 6.79
C VAL A 179 0.94 9.39 6.21
N HIS A 180 1.03 8.91 4.97
CA HIS A 180 2.29 8.62 4.28
C HIS A 180 2.75 9.76 3.36
N GLY A 181 2.03 10.88 3.37
CA GLY A 181 2.19 11.98 2.43
C GLY A 181 1.84 11.62 0.99
N ILE A 182 1.75 12.65 0.15
CA ILE A 182 1.64 12.54 -1.31
C ILE A 182 2.94 13.09 -1.88
N SER A 183 3.61 12.34 -2.76
CA SER A 183 4.87 12.79 -3.34
C SER A 183 4.70 14.10 -4.09
N LEU A 184 5.67 15.00 -3.95
CA LEU A 184 5.77 16.22 -4.76
C LEU A 184 6.58 15.98 -6.04
N THR A 185 7.20 14.81 -6.17
CA THR A 185 7.94 14.39 -7.36
C THR A 185 7.08 13.45 -8.19
N PHE A 186 6.99 13.71 -9.49
CA PHE A 186 6.30 12.81 -10.41
C PHE A 186 7.23 11.66 -10.80
N ASP A 187 6.73 10.43 -10.76
CA ASP A 187 7.44 9.26 -11.28
C ASP A 187 6.97 8.96 -12.72
N PRO A 188 7.80 9.25 -13.74
CA PRO A 188 7.44 8.98 -15.13
C PRO A 188 7.64 7.52 -15.53
N LEU A 189 8.34 6.71 -14.73
CA LEU A 189 8.76 5.36 -15.12
C LEU A 189 7.59 4.46 -15.53
N PRO A 190 6.45 4.44 -14.81
CA PRO A 190 5.30 3.61 -15.18
C PRO A 190 4.68 3.96 -16.55
N TYR A 191 4.93 5.18 -17.03
CA TYR A 191 4.37 5.70 -18.28
C TYR A 191 5.39 5.80 -19.41
N SER A 192 6.65 5.45 -19.12
CA SER A 192 7.74 5.45 -20.08
C SER A 192 7.91 4.08 -20.72
N ARG A 193 8.50 4.05 -21.91
CA ARG A 193 8.99 2.79 -22.46
C ARG A 193 10.27 2.39 -21.70
N LEU A 194 10.36 1.12 -21.30
CA LEU A 194 11.58 0.59 -20.69
C LEU A 194 12.75 0.76 -21.67
N GLY A 195 13.89 1.24 -21.16
CA GLY A 195 15.10 1.44 -21.95
C GLY A 195 15.11 2.68 -22.85
N VAL A 196 14.15 3.61 -22.69
CA VAL A 196 14.19 4.90 -23.38
C VAL A 196 15.50 5.65 -23.10
N GLY A 197 16.11 6.19 -24.15
CA GLY A 197 17.38 6.92 -24.07
C GLY A 197 18.62 6.03 -23.98
N LEU A 198 18.46 4.71 -23.86
CA LEU A 198 19.58 3.77 -23.96
C LEU A 198 19.87 3.44 -25.44
N PRO A 199 21.14 3.21 -25.80
CA PRO A 199 21.48 2.71 -27.13
C PRO A 199 20.73 1.43 -27.45
N THR A 200 20.15 1.36 -28.65
CA THR A 200 19.57 0.12 -29.16
C THR A 200 20.69 -0.86 -29.50
N ILE A 201 20.72 -1.99 -28.82
CA ILE A 201 21.61 -3.10 -29.16
C ILE A 201 20.83 -4.10 -30.00
N HIS A 202 21.23 -4.29 -31.24
CA HIS A 202 20.68 -5.37 -32.07
C HIS A 202 21.25 -6.70 -31.57
N THR A 203 20.37 -7.58 -31.14
CA THR A 203 20.72 -8.93 -30.70
C THR A 203 19.95 -9.96 -31.50
N THR A 204 20.59 -11.07 -31.82
CA THR A 204 19.92 -12.24 -32.39
C THR A 204 19.53 -13.17 -31.26
N LEU A 205 18.25 -13.50 -31.18
CA LEU A 205 17.74 -14.54 -30.29
C LEU A 205 17.47 -15.79 -31.12
N THR A 206 18.15 -16.88 -30.82
CA THR A 206 17.86 -18.19 -31.39
C THR A 206 17.02 -18.97 -30.40
N VAL A 207 15.79 -19.32 -30.81
CA VAL A 207 14.89 -20.15 -30.00
C VAL A 207 14.84 -21.53 -30.65
N ASP A 208 15.40 -22.52 -29.97
CA ASP A 208 15.30 -23.92 -30.38
C ASP A 208 14.10 -24.57 -29.68
N LEU A 209 13.06 -24.87 -30.46
CA LEU A 209 11.83 -25.52 -29.99
C LEU A 209 11.91 -27.06 -30.06
N THR A 210 13.02 -27.61 -30.55
CA THR A 210 13.22 -29.07 -30.72
C THR A 210 14.03 -29.69 -29.58
N SER A 211 14.77 -28.88 -28.83
CA SER A 211 15.54 -29.33 -27.67
C SER A 211 14.78 -29.11 -26.36
N TRP A 212 14.61 -30.18 -25.58
CA TRP A 212 14.16 -30.06 -24.19
C TRP A 212 15.33 -29.69 -23.27
N ARG A 213 15.13 -28.70 -22.40
CA ARG A 213 16.12 -28.28 -21.40
C ARG A 213 15.56 -28.54 -20.00
N THR A 214 16.41 -29.02 -19.11
CA THR A 214 16.07 -29.19 -17.70
C THR A 214 17.14 -28.55 -16.82
N ILE A 215 16.73 -28.04 -15.67
CA ILE A 215 17.62 -27.64 -14.57
C ILE A 215 17.22 -28.51 -13.38
N GLU A 216 18.14 -29.34 -12.89
CA GLU A 216 17.88 -30.26 -11.76
C GLU A 216 16.66 -31.18 -12.00
N GLY A 217 16.44 -31.62 -13.25
CA GLY A 217 15.30 -32.46 -13.62
C GLY A 217 13.99 -31.70 -13.84
N ILE A 218 13.95 -30.39 -13.59
CA ILE A 218 12.79 -29.54 -13.85
C ILE A 218 12.91 -28.99 -15.28
N GLY A 219 12.05 -29.48 -16.18
CA GLY A 219 11.94 -29.00 -17.56
C GLY A 219 10.69 -28.18 -17.85
N GLU A 220 9.74 -28.17 -16.92
CA GLU A 220 8.48 -27.46 -17.05
C GLU A 220 8.48 -26.20 -16.19
N PHE A 221 7.79 -25.17 -16.68
CA PHE A 221 7.60 -23.96 -15.93
C PHE A 221 6.48 -24.14 -14.90
N ASP A 222 6.84 -24.11 -13.61
CA ASP A 222 5.88 -24.20 -12.51
C ASP A 222 5.18 -22.85 -12.28
N HIS A 223 4.01 -22.70 -12.91
CA HIS A 223 3.15 -21.53 -12.72
C HIS A 223 2.80 -21.28 -11.26
N THR A 224 2.58 -22.34 -10.48
CA THR A 224 2.20 -22.22 -9.08
C THR A 224 3.34 -21.74 -8.21
N LYS A 225 4.59 -21.76 -8.66
CA LYS A 225 5.72 -21.21 -7.90
C LYS A 225 5.99 -19.75 -8.24
N TYR A 226 5.94 -19.39 -9.52
CA TYR A 226 6.43 -18.10 -10.00
C TYR A 226 5.32 -17.06 -10.24
N TYR A 227 4.08 -17.48 -10.54
CA TYR A 227 2.95 -16.56 -10.69
C TYR A 227 2.28 -16.29 -9.33
N ARG A 228 3.04 -15.66 -8.42
CA ARG A 228 2.60 -15.40 -7.05
C ARG A 228 2.62 -13.91 -6.72
N LEU A 229 1.60 -13.46 -5.97
CA LEU A 229 1.52 -12.10 -5.43
C LEU A 229 1.44 -12.11 -3.90
N TYR A 230 1.95 -11.05 -3.29
CA TYR A 230 1.78 -10.82 -1.86
C TYR A 230 0.32 -10.40 -1.58
N ALA A 231 -0.50 -11.38 -1.24
CA ALA A 231 -1.93 -11.22 -1.03
C ALA A 231 -2.48 -12.32 -0.11
N ALA A 232 -3.53 -11.99 0.64
CA ALA A 232 -4.32 -13.00 1.34
C ALA A 232 -5.14 -13.81 0.33
N PRO A 233 -5.35 -15.13 0.53
CA PRO A 233 -6.04 -15.99 -0.45
C PRO A 233 -7.48 -15.59 -0.72
N THR A 234 -8.08 -14.85 0.20
CA THR A 234 -9.48 -14.46 0.19
C THR A 234 -9.61 -13.05 0.79
N ALA A 235 -8.77 -12.11 0.34
CA ALA A 235 -8.87 -10.74 0.80
C ALA A 235 -10.27 -10.18 0.42
N SER A 236 -11.13 -9.91 1.41
CA SER A 236 -12.46 -9.28 1.32
C SER A 236 -13.27 -9.56 0.04
N THR A 237 -14.40 -10.27 0.16
CA THR A 237 -15.36 -10.53 -0.94
C THR A 237 -16.09 -9.28 -1.46
N LYS A 238 -15.71 -8.08 -1.01
CA LYS A 238 -16.37 -6.82 -1.32
C LYS A 238 -15.37 -5.77 -1.78
N GLY A 239 -15.80 -4.96 -2.75
CA GLY A 239 -15.11 -3.77 -3.22
C GLY A 239 -13.86 -4.05 -4.05
N GLU A 240 -12.89 -3.14 -3.98
CA GLU A 240 -11.64 -3.16 -4.76
C GLU A 240 -10.83 -4.44 -4.58
N ALA A 241 -10.86 -5.05 -3.39
CA ALA A 241 -10.14 -6.29 -3.09
C ALA A 241 -10.68 -7.50 -3.88
N ALA A 242 -12.00 -7.61 -4.01
CA ALA A 242 -12.63 -8.68 -4.80
C ALA A 242 -12.36 -8.51 -6.30
N MET A 243 -12.42 -7.27 -6.80
CA MET A 243 -12.07 -6.96 -8.20
C MET A 243 -10.60 -7.24 -8.49
N ALA A 244 -9.70 -6.85 -7.58
CA ALA A 244 -8.28 -7.15 -7.71
C ALA A 244 -8.03 -8.67 -7.70
N GLN A 245 -8.68 -9.42 -6.81
CA GLN A 245 -8.58 -10.88 -6.77
C GLN A 245 -9.05 -11.52 -8.08
N ALA A 246 -10.22 -11.11 -8.60
CA ALA A 246 -10.74 -11.62 -9.87
C ALA A 246 -9.81 -11.29 -11.05
N TYR A 247 -9.28 -10.07 -11.10
CA TYR A 247 -8.34 -9.64 -12.14
C TYR A 247 -7.05 -10.48 -12.11
N ILE A 248 -6.45 -10.63 -10.94
CA ILE A 248 -5.20 -11.37 -10.73
C ILE A 248 -5.39 -12.85 -11.07
N MET A 249 -6.44 -13.47 -10.55
CA MET A 249 -6.73 -14.88 -10.84
C MET A 249 -7.05 -15.11 -12.32
N GLY A 250 -7.77 -14.18 -12.98
CA GLY A 250 -8.00 -14.22 -14.43
C GLY A 250 -6.73 -14.05 -15.28
N LYS A 251 -5.60 -13.71 -14.67
CA LYS A 251 -4.26 -13.68 -15.29
C LYS A 251 -3.38 -14.85 -14.85
N ASN A 252 -3.97 -15.89 -14.26
CA ASN A 252 -3.28 -17.06 -13.70
C ASN A 252 -2.26 -16.73 -12.61
N PHE A 253 -2.47 -15.62 -11.89
CA PHE A 253 -1.69 -15.31 -10.69
C PHE A 253 -2.41 -15.80 -9.44
N TYR A 254 -1.61 -16.30 -8.51
CA TYR A 254 -2.05 -16.86 -7.25
C TYR A 254 -1.55 -16.01 -6.05
N PRO A 255 -2.28 -15.99 -4.93
CA PRO A 255 -1.75 -15.44 -3.69
C PRO A 255 -0.62 -16.33 -3.17
N GLY A 256 0.51 -15.76 -2.76
CA GLY A 256 1.68 -16.53 -2.31
C GLY A 256 2.00 -16.38 -0.84
N ARG A 257 1.76 -15.20 -0.27
CA ARG A 257 2.15 -14.88 1.11
C ARG A 257 1.28 -13.80 1.74
N GLN A 258 1.07 -13.89 3.05
CA GLN A 258 0.60 -12.79 3.90
C GLN A 258 1.27 -12.85 5.26
N GLN A 259 1.37 -11.67 5.88
CA GLN A 259 1.74 -11.55 7.28
C GLN A 259 0.49 -11.38 8.15
N MET A 260 0.33 -12.26 9.13
CA MET A 260 -0.64 -12.08 10.20
C MET A 260 0.02 -11.34 11.37
N LYS A 261 -0.60 -10.23 11.79
CA LYS A 261 -0.16 -9.52 13.00
C LYS A 261 -0.78 -10.21 14.21
N LEU A 262 0.00 -10.94 15.02
CA LEU A 262 -0.51 -11.59 16.23
C LEU A 262 -0.90 -10.57 17.30
N ASP A 263 -0.28 -9.39 17.32
CA ASP A 263 -0.72 -8.29 18.20
C ASP A 263 -2.16 -7.87 17.95
N SER A 264 -2.70 -8.10 16.74
CA SER A 264 -4.12 -7.89 16.43
C SER A 264 -5.02 -8.73 17.30
N LEU A 265 -4.58 -9.93 17.68
CA LEU A 265 -5.30 -10.77 18.63
C LEU A 265 -5.15 -10.23 20.06
N GLY A 266 -4.05 -9.59 20.44
CA GLY A 266 -3.81 -9.12 21.82
C GLY A 266 -4.29 -7.70 22.13
N ARG A 267 -4.35 -6.82 21.13
CA ARG A 267 -4.63 -5.38 21.32
C ARG A 267 -5.86 -4.90 20.57
N TRP A 268 -6.06 -5.40 19.36
CA TRP A 268 -6.99 -4.79 18.40
C TRP A 268 -8.31 -5.55 18.26
N ARG A 269 -8.36 -6.85 18.58
CA ARG A 269 -9.57 -7.68 18.57
C ARG A 269 -10.08 -7.97 19.97
N LYS A 270 -11.40 -8.14 20.09
CA LYS A 270 -12.08 -8.49 21.35
C LYS A 270 -12.87 -9.79 21.17
N PRO A 271 -12.77 -10.75 22.12
CA PRO A 271 -11.82 -10.74 23.24
C PRO A 271 -10.37 -10.79 22.76
N ALA A 272 -9.44 -10.21 23.51
CA ALA A 272 -8.03 -10.25 23.18
C ALA A 272 -7.43 -11.61 23.58
N ILE A 273 -6.35 -12.08 22.96
CA ILE A 273 -5.59 -13.24 23.43
C ILE A 273 -4.97 -12.92 24.80
N TRP A 274 -5.15 -13.83 25.75
CA TRP A 274 -4.63 -13.71 27.11
C TRP A 274 -3.47 -14.66 27.35
N GLU A 275 -2.64 -14.32 28.33
CA GLU A 275 -1.64 -15.20 28.89
C GLU A 275 -2.30 -16.28 29.75
N ASP A 276 -1.78 -17.51 29.68
CA ASP A 276 -2.19 -18.62 30.53
C ASP A 276 -1.73 -18.38 31.97
N ALA A 277 -2.68 -18.17 32.89
CA ALA A 277 -2.39 -17.89 34.30
C ALA A 277 -1.55 -18.99 34.99
N LYS A 278 -1.56 -20.22 34.46
CA LYS A 278 -0.77 -21.35 34.99
C LYS A 278 0.58 -21.51 34.29
N ARG A 279 0.79 -20.84 33.16
CA ARG A 279 2.01 -20.94 32.34
C ARG A 279 2.36 -19.55 31.78
N PRO A 280 3.02 -18.71 32.57
CA PRO A 280 3.51 -17.41 32.11
C PRO A 280 4.36 -17.56 30.83
N GLY A 281 4.17 -16.64 29.89
CA GLY A 281 4.78 -16.68 28.56
C GLY A 281 4.07 -17.59 27.55
N TRP A 282 2.87 -18.11 27.86
CA TRP A 282 2.07 -18.93 26.95
C TRP A 282 0.67 -18.34 26.72
N PRO A 283 0.06 -18.51 25.53
CA PRO A 283 -1.31 -18.11 25.32
C PRO A 283 -2.30 -19.07 26.00
N ASP A 284 -3.40 -18.53 26.51
CA ASP A 284 -4.53 -19.32 27.01
C ASP A 284 -5.12 -20.19 25.89
N ARG A 285 -4.96 -21.51 26.01
CA ARG A 285 -5.44 -22.49 25.04
C ARG A 285 -6.97 -22.51 24.92
N ALA A 286 -7.69 -22.27 26.02
CA ALA A 286 -9.15 -22.23 26.00
C ALA A 286 -9.64 -21.05 25.17
N TRP A 287 -9.00 -19.89 25.36
CA TRP A 287 -9.25 -18.71 24.53
C TRP A 287 -8.97 -18.98 23.04
N VAL A 288 -7.83 -19.58 22.70
CA VAL A 288 -7.46 -19.87 21.30
C VAL A 288 -8.50 -20.78 20.65
N GLN A 289 -8.91 -21.83 21.35
CA GLN A 289 -9.91 -22.78 20.85
C GLN A 289 -11.26 -22.09 20.61
N GLN A 290 -11.71 -21.29 21.58
CA GLN A 290 -12.96 -20.53 21.46
C GLN A 290 -12.89 -19.53 20.30
N TYR A 291 -11.77 -18.85 20.14
CA TYR A 291 -11.57 -17.88 19.06
C TYR A 291 -11.62 -18.57 17.69
N ILE A 292 -10.94 -19.70 17.51
CA ILE A 292 -10.99 -20.49 16.26
C ILE A 292 -12.42 -20.92 15.96
N GLN A 293 -13.16 -21.43 16.95
CA GLN A 293 -14.54 -21.88 16.77
C GLN A 293 -15.48 -20.71 16.42
N ALA A 294 -15.38 -19.58 17.13
CA ALA A 294 -16.22 -18.42 16.92
C ALA A 294 -15.95 -17.69 15.58
N ASN A 295 -14.73 -17.84 15.04
CA ASN A 295 -14.33 -17.23 13.77
C ASN A 295 -14.19 -18.25 12.63
N ALA A 296 -14.59 -19.51 12.87
CA ALA A 296 -14.69 -20.48 11.80
C ALA A 296 -15.79 -20.01 10.84
N ASP A 297 -15.40 -19.70 9.61
CA ASP A 297 -16.34 -19.41 8.53
C ASP A 297 -16.34 -20.63 7.59
N PRO A 298 -17.34 -21.53 7.68
CA PRO A 298 -17.44 -22.67 6.76
C PRO A 298 -17.46 -22.24 5.29
N ALA A 299 -18.08 -21.09 4.99
CA ALA A 299 -18.11 -20.55 3.65
C ALA A 299 -16.72 -20.02 3.21
N TYR A 300 -15.84 -19.63 4.15
CA TYR A 300 -14.45 -19.33 3.84
C TYR A 300 -13.72 -20.56 3.33
N ARG A 301 -13.86 -21.69 4.03
CA ARG A 301 -13.22 -22.95 3.64
C ARG A 301 -13.70 -23.40 2.27
N GLU A 302 -15.01 -23.38 2.05
CA GLU A 302 -15.60 -23.74 0.76
C GLU A 302 -15.12 -22.83 -0.38
N ARG A 303 -15.12 -21.50 -0.17
CA ARG A 303 -14.57 -20.55 -1.15
C ARG A 303 -13.11 -20.82 -1.46
N PHE A 304 -12.29 -21.09 -0.45
CA PHE A 304 -10.88 -21.40 -0.64
C PHE A 304 -10.70 -22.66 -1.51
N LEU A 305 -11.43 -23.74 -1.20
CA LEU A 305 -11.38 -24.99 -1.96
C LEU A 305 -11.92 -24.85 -3.40
N ASN A 306 -12.85 -23.93 -3.64
CA ASN A 306 -13.37 -23.64 -4.98
C ASN A 306 -12.44 -22.76 -5.83
N LEU A 307 -11.61 -21.94 -5.19
CA LEU A 307 -10.75 -20.96 -5.86
C LEU A 307 -9.33 -21.48 -6.15
N PHE A 308 -8.89 -22.48 -5.40
CA PHE A 308 -7.51 -22.96 -5.46
C PHE A 308 -7.44 -24.48 -5.59
N PRO A 309 -6.43 -25.01 -6.29
CA PRO A 309 -6.26 -26.44 -6.42
C PRO A 309 -5.96 -27.09 -5.05
N PRO A 310 -6.24 -28.39 -4.86
CA PRO A 310 -6.08 -29.06 -3.56
C PRO A 310 -4.65 -29.03 -2.99
N ASP A 311 -3.64 -28.96 -3.85
CA ASP A 311 -2.22 -28.91 -3.51
C ASP A 311 -1.68 -27.48 -3.38
N PHE A 312 -2.56 -26.48 -3.37
CA PHE A 312 -2.19 -25.09 -3.27
C PHE A 312 -1.36 -24.78 -2.02
N GLN A 313 -0.11 -24.39 -2.23
CA GLN A 313 0.78 -23.94 -1.17
C GLN A 313 0.61 -22.44 -0.88
N TYR A 314 0.65 -22.07 0.40
CA TYR A 314 0.54 -20.68 0.85
C TYR A 314 1.43 -20.40 2.04
N ALA A 315 2.22 -19.31 2.00
CA ALA A 315 3.08 -18.92 3.10
C ALA A 315 2.37 -17.94 4.06
N MET A 316 2.15 -18.37 5.31
CA MET A 316 1.72 -17.48 6.39
C MET A 316 2.90 -17.14 7.30
N CYS A 317 3.19 -15.86 7.47
CA CYS A 317 4.22 -15.38 8.40
C CYS A 317 3.59 -14.58 9.53
N PHE A 318 4.27 -14.48 10.68
CA PHE A 318 3.88 -13.55 11.74
C PHE A 318 4.69 -12.25 11.61
N ASP A 319 3.99 -11.10 11.67
CA ASP A 319 4.62 -9.77 11.57
C ASP A 319 5.17 -9.28 12.92
N ASN A 320 4.57 -9.76 14.01
CA ASN A 320 4.90 -9.38 15.37
C ASN A 320 4.44 -10.45 16.37
N TRP A 321 5.02 -10.41 17.56
CA TRP A 321 4.65 -11.29 18.68
C TRP A 321 3.83 -10.52 19.72
N PRO A 322 2.86 -11.16 20.41
CA PRO A 322 2.24 -10.56 21.59
C PRO A 322 3.31 -10.20 22.63
N SER A 323 3.14 -9.09 23.35
CA SER A 323 4.16 -8.62 24.29
C SER A 323 4.49 -9.63 25.39
N PHE A 324 3.54 -10.44 25.84
CA PHE A 324 3.78 -11.50 26.83
C PHE A 324 4.61 -12.68 26.29
N MET A 325 4.70 -12.85 24.97
CA MET A 325 5.55 -13.86 24.31
C MET A 325 6.96 -13.35 24.00
N HIS A 326 7.28 -12.10 24.36
CA HIS A 326 8.60 -11.54 24.09
C HIS A 326 9.68 -12.35 24.82
N ALA A 327 10.84 -12.58 24.20
CA ALA A 327 11.90 -13.44 24.75
C ALA A 327 12.36 -13.04 26.17
N ARG A 328 12.16 -11.77 26.57
CA ARG A 328 12.45 -11.28 27.93
C ARG A 328 11.43 -11.74 29.00
N ASN A 329 10.29 -12.27 28.58
CA ASN A 329 9.15 -12.63 29.43
C ASN A 329 8.94 -14.14 29.52
N VAL A 330 9.72 -14.94 28.79
CA VAL A 330 9.70 -16.42 28.90
C VAL A 330 10.73 -16.83 29.95
N PRO A 331 10.33 -17.52 31.03
CA PRO A 331 11.28 -18.07 32.00
C PRO A 331 12.29 -19.00 31.31
N ALA A 332 13.56 -18.90 31.69
CA ALA A 332 14.65 -19.70 31.14
C ALA A 332 14.45 -21.21 31.34
#